data_AF-A0A3D5VIX6-F1
#
_entry.id   AF-A0A3D5VIX6-F1
#
_cell.length_a   1.000
_cell.length_b   1.000
_cell.length_c   1.000
_cell.angle_alpha   90.00
_cell.angle_beta   90.00
_cell.angle_gamma   90.00
#
_symmetry.space_group_name_H-M   'P 1'
#
loop_
_entity.id
_entity.type
_entity.pdbx_description
1 polymer ?
#
loop_
_entity_poly.entity_id
_entity_poly.type
_entity_poly.pdbx_seq_one_letter_code
_entity_poly.pdbx_strand_id
1 'polypeptide(L)' 'HPTFPGGKISLEVFLFEFEGDLYGSMLAVSFIKLLRTERKFPDAASLSRQQQQDVKLAKTLLTKDIMLKLQRI' A
#
# COMPACT_ATOMS: atom_id res chain seq x y z
N HIS A 1 -4.91 10.11 -7.00
CA HIS A 1 -5.54 11.45 -6.91
C HIS A 1 -4.55 12.58 -7.17
N PRO A 2 -4.95 13.70 -7.83
CA PRO A 2 -4.21 14.95 -7.71
C PRO A 2 -4.41 15.53 -6.31
N THR A 3 -3.31 15.82 -5.62
CA THR A 3 -3.31 16.50 -4.31
C THR A 3 -3.50 18.00 -4.54
N PHE A 4 -4.73 18.51 -4.43
CA PHE A 4 -4.99 19.95 -4.44
C PHE A 4 -4.59 20.59 -3.09
N PRO A 5 -4.08 21.84 -3.07
CA PRO A 5 -3.74 22.54 -1.83
C PRO A 5 -4.98 22.75 -0.96
N GLY A 6 -4.89 22.39 0.33
CA GLY A 6 -6.03 22.33 1.28
C GLY A 6 -6.55 20.91 1.56
N GLY A 7 -5.86 19.90 1.01
CA GLY A 7 -6.30 18.51 0.85
C GLY A 7 -6.72 17.77 2.11
N LYS A 8 -7.90 17.15 2.03
CA LYS A 8 -8.35 16.11 2.95
C LYS A 8 -7.40 14.92 2.87
N ILE A 9 -7.10 14.29 4.01
CA ILE A 9 -6.38 13.02 4.07
C ILE A 9 -7.22 11.97 3.34
N SER A 10 -6.62 11.30 2.35
CA SER A 10 -7.23 10.19 1.62
C SER A 10 -6.51 8.88 1.93
N LEU A 11 -7.27 7.80 2.04
CA LEU A 11 -6.73 6.44 2.14
C LEU A 11 -7.13 5.65 0.90
N GLU A 12 -6.14 5.19 0.14
CA GLU A 12 -6.32 4.31 -1.02
C GLU A 12 -5.59 2.98 -0.71
N VAL A 13 -6.23 1.85 -1.00
CA VAL A 13 -5.69 0.51 -0.72
C VAL A 13 -5.62 -0.30 -2.01
N PHE A 14 -4.46 -0.91 -2.27
CA PHE A 14 -4.27 -1.85 -3.36
C PHE A 14 -4.23 -3.28 -2.77
N LEU A 15 -5.27 -4.07 -3.04
CA LEU A 15 -5.38 -5.46 -2.61
C LEU A 15 -4.60 -6.36 -3.56
N PHE A 16 -3.72 -7.21 -3.02
CA PHE A 16 -2.96 -8.16 -3.84
C PHE A 16 -3.82 -9.33 -4.27
N GLU A 17 -3.61 -9.80 -5.50
CA GLU A 17 -4.22 -11.05 -6.01
C GLU A 17 -5.75 -11.05 -5.90
N PHE A 18 -6.35 -9.86 -5.98
CA PHE A 18 -7.78 -9.64 -5.95
C PHE A 18 -8.21 -8.94 -7.24
N GLU A 19 -9.31 -9.42 -7.83
CA GLU A 19 -9.97 -8.82 -8.98
C GLU A 19 -11.46 -8.75 -8.69
N GLY A 20 -12.08 -7.59 -9.00
CA GLY A 20 -13.49 -7.34 -8.77
C GLY A 20 -13.75 -6.00 -8.06
N ASP A 21 -15.04 -5.70 -7.89
CA ASP A 21 -15.51 -4.47 -7.28
C ASP A 21 -15.91 -4.68 -5.81
N LEU A 22 -15.46 -3.77 -4.94
CA LEU A 22 -15.79 -3.78 -3.51
C LEU A 22 -16.67 -2.58 -3.10
N TYR A 23 -17.32 -1.94 -4.06
CA TYR A 23 -18.22 -0.82 -3.78
C TYR A 23 -19.36 -1.26 -2.84
N GLY A 24 -19.59 -0.48 -1.78
CA GLY A 24 -20.60 -0.77 -0.75
C GLY A 24 -20.15 -1.76 0.32
N SER A 25 -19.00 -2.41 0.15
CA SER A 25 -18.45 -3.34 1.15
C SER A 25 -17.72 -2.60 2.27
N MET A 26 -17.82 -3.13 3.49
CA MET A 26 -17.03 -2.66 4.63
C MET A 26 -15.67 -3.37 4.64
N LEU A 27 -14.59 -2.60 4.73
CA LEU A 27 -13.22 -3.11 4.81
C LEU A 27 -12.58 -2.72 6.14
N ALA A 28 -11.93 -3.69 6.80
CA ALA A 28 -11.07 -3.44 7.94
C ALA A 28 -9.61 -3.39 7.47
N VAL A 29 -8.86 -2.39 7.93
CA VAL A 29 -7.46 -2.19 7.55
C VAL A 29 -6.61 -1.94 8.80
N SER A 30 -5.40 -2.49 8.79
CA SER A 30 -4.42 -2.31 9.86
C SER A 30 -3.07 -1.88 9.28
N PHE A 31 -2.50 -0.82 9.84
CA PHE A 31 -1.17 -0.38 9.46
C PHE A 31 -0.11 -1.26 10.13
N ILE A 32 0.73 -1.91 9.31
CA ILE A 32 1.81 -2.79 9.79
C ILE A 32 3.13 -2.03 9.81
N LYS A 33 3.48 -1.38 8.68
CA LYS A 33 4.74 -0.67 8.51
C LYS A 33 4.65 0.40 7.44
N LEU A 34 5.27 1.54 7.69
CA LEU A 34 5.46 2.59 6.70
C LEU A 34 6.62 2.22 5.76
N LEU A 35 6.36 2.20 4.44
CA LEU A 35 7.39 1.90 3.43
C LEU A 35 8.20 3.14 3.03
N ARG A 36 7.51 4.27 2.84
CA ARG A 36 8.09 5.56 2.45
C ARG A 36 7.10 6.70 2.72
N THR A 37 7.59 7.93 2.75
CA THR A 37 6.77 9.13 2.71
C THR A 37 6.23 9.40 1.29
N GLU A 38 5.29 10.33 1.19
CA GLU A 38 4.81 10.83 -0.09
C GLU A 38 5.94 11.51 -0.89
N ARG A 39 5.91 11.34 -2.20
CA ARG A 39 6.83 11.99 -3.13
C ARG A 39 6.13 12.25 -4.45
N LYS A 40 6.52 13.35 -5.10
CA LYS A 40 6.10 13.65 -6.47
C LYS A 40 6.92 12.80 -7.45
N PHE A 41 6.29 12.43 -8.55
CA PHE A 41 6.93 11.75 -9.68
C PHE A 41 6.87 12.65 -10.90
N PRO A 42 7.95 12.70 -11.70
CA PRO A 42 7.98 13.50 -12.92
C PRO A 42 7.05 12.97 -14.02
N ASP A 43 6.74 11.68 -14.00
CA ASP A 43 5.93 11.02 -15.03
C ASP A 43 5.22 9.76 -14.50
N ALA A 44 4.26 9.24 -15.28
CA ALA A 44 3.50 8.04 -14.93
C ALA A 44 4.37 6.77 -14.87
N ALA A 45 5.42 6.68 -15.69
CA ALA A 45 6.27 5.50 -15.75
C ALA A 45 7.12 5.34 -14.47
N SER A 46 7.64 6.44 -13.94
CA SER A 46 8.38 6.50 -12.69
C SER A 46 7.49 6.22 -11.48
N LEU A 47 6.25 6.73 -11.48
CA LEU A 47 5.24 6.35 -10.49
C LEU A 47 4.95 4.84 -10.53
N SER A 48 4.69 4.29 -11.73
CA SER A 48 4.40 2.86 -11.89
C SER A 48 5.56 1.97 -11.43
N ARG A 49 6.81 2.34 -11.77
CA ARG A 49 8.00 1.64 -11.27
C ARG A 49 8.09 1.68 -9.74
N GLN A 50 7.80 2.83 -9.12
CA GLN A 50 7.77 2.90 -7.66
C GLN A 50 6.66 2.02 -7.08
N GLN A 51 5.45 2.05 -7.63
CA GLN A 51 4.34 1.23 -7.14
C GLN A 51 4.71 -0.27 -7.17
N GLN A 52 5.37 -0.74 -8.24
CA GLN A 52 5.85 -2.13 -8.32
C GLN A 52 6.89 -2.46 -7.23
N GLN A 53 7.80 -1.53 -6.93
CA GLN A 53 8.78 -1.69 -5.84
C GLN A 53 8.10 -1.71 -4.47
N ASP A 54 7.10 -0.85 -4.26
CA ASP A 54 6.32 -0.77 -3.01
C ASP A 54 5.58 -2.10 -2.78
N VAL A 55 4.95 -2.67 -3.82
CA VAL A 55 4.29 -3.99 -3.76
C VAL A 55 5.28 -5.10 -3.38
N LYS A 56 6.45 -5.16 -4.04
CA LYS A 56 7.47 -6.18 -3.75
C LYS A 56 7.96 -6.08 -2.30
N LEU A 57 8.21 -4.87 -1.82
CA LEU A 57 8.64 -4.62 -0.46
C LEU A 57 7.55 -4.95 0.57
N ALA A 58 6.30 -4.58 0.31
CA ALA A 58 5.15 -4.89 1.14
C ALA A 58 4.99 -6.41 1.33
N LYS A 59 5.02 -7.19 0.24
CA LYS A 59 4.95 -8.66 0.30
C LYS A 59 6.09 -9.24 1.13
N THR A 60 7.33 -8.78 0.90
CA THR A 60 8.52 -9.24 1.65
C THR A 60 8.39 -8.97 3.16
N LEU A 61 7.95 -7.77 3.53
CA LEU A 61 7.79 -7.37 4.92
C LEU A 61 6.65 -8.12 5.62
N LEU A 62 5.54 -8.34 4.92
CA LEU A 62 4.41 -9.10 5.45
C LEU A 62 4.81 -10.56 5.74
N THR A 63 5.53 -11.21 4.83
CA THR A 63 6.07 -12.56 5.08
C THR A 63 7.00 -12.58 6.28
N LYS A 64 7.90 -11.59 6.41
CA LYS A 64 8.82 -11.49 7.55
C LYS A 64 8.08 -11.30 8.88
N ASP A 65 7.06 -10.45 8.91
CA ASP A 65 6.25 -10.20 10.10
C ASP A 65 5.49 -11.46 10.55
N ILE A 66 4.89 -12.20 9.60
CA ILE A 66 4.24 -13.48 9.87
C ILE A 66 5.25 -14.50 10.44
N MET A 67 6.42 -14.63 9.82
CA MET A 67 7.47 -15.55 10.29
C MET A 67 7.95 -15.20 11.70
N LEU A 68 8.15 -13.91 12.01
CA LEU A 68 8.56 -13.46 13.34
C LEU A 68 7.47 -13.73 14.40
N LYS A 69 6.19 -13.65 14.03
CA LYS A 69 5.08 -14.02 14.92
C LYS A 69 5.05 -15.51 15.21
N LEU A 70 5.28 -16.36 14.20
CA LEU A 70 5.32 -17.82 14.36
C LEU A 70 6.51 -18.31 15.19
N GLN A 71 7.64 -17.61 15.18
CA GLN A 71 8.81 -17.94 16.01
C GLN A 71 8.69 -17.54 17.49
N ARG A 72 7.62 -16.82 17.86
CA ARG A 72 7.36 -16.32 19.22
C ARG A 72 6.30 -17.13 19.96
N ILE A 73 5.85 -18.23 19.38
CA ILE A 73 4.91 -19.22 19.94
C ILE A 73 5.70 -20.48 20.29
#